data_AF-A0A3D4X5M1-F1
#
_entry.id   AF-A0A3D4X5M1-F1
#
_cell.length_a   1.000
_cell.length_b   1.000
_cell.length_c   1.000
_cell.angle_alpha   90.00
_cell.angle_beta   90.00
_cell.angle_gamma   90.00
#
_symmetry.space_group_name_H-M   'P 1'
#
loop_
_entity.id
_entity.type
_entity.pdbx_description
1 polymer ?
#
loop_
_entity_poly.entity_id
_entity_poly.type
_entity_poly.pdbx_seq_one_letter_code
_entity_poly.pdbx_strand_id
1 'polypeptide(L)'
;MRKIGFSRLRVELLFAALVSLVVAYGCHILIKEGGNYYLDGLIASEEYMYGKNEKMSLLFQEYVEDQGLLLENTGDILHWCRENKTSVTLYNETTQGLYSYYSFLGSQAQISTVDEMAFEVTSEYATGDFSVRFADGTKVRALFYYDRIYNYYNYFYTASLFAAGIFFFL
;
A
#
# COMPACT_ATOMS: atom_id res chain seq x y z
N MET A 1 -55.33 -23.28 20.89
CA MET A 1 -53.95 -23.83 20.83
C MET A 1 -53.12 -23.31 19.62
N ARG A 2 -53.22 -22.02 19.24
CA ARG A 2 -52.45 -21.44 18.10
C ARG A 2 -51.14 -20.72 18.49
N LYS A 3 -50.97 -20.36 19.77
CA LYS A 3 -49.83 -19.55 20.25
C LYS A 3 -48.51 -20.34 20.40
N ILE A 4 -48.58 -21.65 20.66
CA ILE A 4 -47.42 -22.52 20.91
C ILE A 4 -46.65 -22.81 19.61
N GLY A 5 -47.36 -23.00 18.49
CA GLY A 5 -46.71 -23.13 17.18
C GLY A 5 -46.01 -21.85 16.72
N PHE A 6 -46.56 -20.68 17.07
CA PHE A 6 -46.00 -19.38 16.71
C PHE A 6 -44.72 -19.04 17.48
N SER A 7 -44.58 -19.46 18.74
CA SER A 7 -43.35 -19.26 19.51
C SER A 7 -42.22 -20.18 19.04
N ARG A 8 -42.54 -21.43 18.67
CA ARG A 8 -41.57 -22.39 18.14
C ARG A 8 -41.02 -21.94 16.79
N LEU A 9 -41.88 -21.47 15.89
CA LEU A 9 -41.48 -20.94 14.58
C LEU A 9 -40.56 -19.71 14.70
N ARG A 10 -40.81 -18.84 15.70
CA ARG A 10 -39.93 -17.69 15.99
C ARG A 10 -38.56 -18.10 16.50
N VAL A 11 -38.48 -19.13 17.36
CA VAL A 11 -37.21 -19.64 17.88
C VAL A 11 -36.41 -20.33 16.77
N GLU A 12 -37.06 -21.11 15.92
CA GLU A 12 -36.44 -21.76 14.75
C GLU A 12 -35.93 -20.70 13.74
N LEU A 13 -36.70 -19.65 13.47
CA LEU A 13 -36.26 -18.51 12.64
C LEU A 13 -35.07 -17.77 13.25
N LEU A 14 -35.08 -17.53 14.56
CA LEU A 14 -34.00 -16.84 15.25
C LEU A 14 -32.72 -17.68 15.25
N PHE A 15 -32.85 -19.00 15.42
CA PHE A 15 -31.72 -19.91 15.34
C PHE A 15 -31.15 -20.01 13.92
N ALA A 16 -32.01 -20.11 12.90
CA ALA A 16 -31.58 -20.10 11.50
C ALA A 16 -30.87 -18.79 11.13
N ALA A 17 -31.39 -17.63 11.58
CA ALA A 17 -30.75 -16.34 11.37
C ALA A 17 -29.38 -16.25 12.08
N LEU A 18 -29.25 -16.81 13.28
CA LEU A 18 -27.97 -16.87 13.99
C LEU A 18 -26.94 -17.75 13.27
N VAL A 19 -27.34 -18.93 12.80
CA VAL A 19 -26.45 -19.83 12.04
C VAL A 19 -26.01 -19.15 10.75
N SER A 20 -26.94 -18.53 10.02
CA SER A 20 -26.64 -17.81 8.78
C SER A 20 -25.70 -16.62 9.03
N LEU A 21 -25.87 -15.89 10.13
CA LEU A 21 -24.95 -14.82 10.54
C LEU A 21 -23.53 -15.34 10.82
N VAL A 22 -23.40 -16.48 11.49
CA VAL A 22 -22.09 -17.11 11.77
C VAL A 22 -21.40 -17.54 10.48
N VAL A 23 -22.13 -18.15 9.55
CA VAL A 23 -21.60 -18.56 8.23
C VAL A 23 -21.17 -17.33 7.42
N ALA A 24 -22.03 -16.30 7.34
CA ALA A 24 -21.71 -15.05 6.66
C ALA A 24 -20.45 -14.38 7.22
N TYR A 25 -20.31 -14.34 8.55
CA TYR A 25 -19.13 -13.81 9.20
C TYR A 25 -17.87 -14.64 8.94
N GLY A 26 -17.98 -15.97 8.94
CA GLY A 26 -16.89 -16.86 8.56
C GLY A 26 -16.39 -16.62 7.13
N CYS A 27 -17.32 -16.47 6.18
CA CYS A 27 -16.99 -16.14 4.79
C CYS A 27 -16.34 -14.76 4.65
N HIS A 28 -16.83 -13.76 5.40
CA HIS A 28 -16.21 -12.43 5.46
C HIS A 28 -14.73 -12.52 5.87
N ILE A 29 -14.44 -13.19 6.99
CA ILE A 29 -13.07 -13.33 7.49
C ILE A 29 -12.20 -14.05 6.46
N LEU A 30 -12.65 -15.20 5.93
CA LEU A 30 -11.84 -15.99 5.01
C LEU A 30 -11.44 -15.22 3.76
N ILE A 31 -12.39 -14.47 3.16
CA ILE A 31 -12.13 -13.72 1.94
C ILE A 31 -11.28 -12.49 2.23
N LYS A 32 -11.54 -11.78 3.33
CA LYS A 32 -10.78 -10.60 3.74
C LYS A 32 -9.34 -10.99 4.07
N GLU A 33 -9.15 -11.88 5.03
CA GLU A 33 -7.82 -12.25 5.52
C GLU A 33 -7.05 -13.06 4.48
N GLY A 34 -7.70 -13.98 3.76
CA GLY A 34 -7.07 -14.73 2.67
C GLY A 34 -6.67 -13.85 1.49
N GLY A 35 -7.53 -12.90 1.12
CA GLY A 35 -7.22 -11.91 0.09
C GLY A 35 -6.07 -10.98 0.48
N ASN A 36 -6.06 -10.51 1.73
CA ASN A 36 -4.97 -9.71 2.27
C ASN A 36 -3.65 -10.50 2.28
N TYR A 37 -3.65 -11.74 2.76
CA TYR A 37 -2.45 -12.59 2.79
C TYR A 37 -1.90 -12.84 1.38
N TYR A 38 -2.78 -13.06 0.40
CA TYR A 38 -2.37 -13.21 -0.99
C TYR A 38 -1.75 -11.92 -1.55
N LEU A 39 -2.34 -10.77 -1.26
CA LEU A 39 -1.77 -9.47 -1.64
C LEU A 39 -0.41 -9.25 -1.01
N ASP A 40 -0.29 -9.50 0.30
CA ASP A 40 0.96 -9.35 1.04
C ASP A 40 2.07 -10.18 0.39
N GLY A 41 1.77 -11.43 0.01
CA GLY A 41 2.71 -12.31 -0.70
C GLY A 41 3.09 -11.80 -2.09
N LEU A 42 2.14 -11.26 -2.86
CA LEU A 42 2.43 -10.67 -4.16
C LEU A 42 3.27 -9.39 -4.06
N ILE A 43 2.93 -8.53 -3.10
CA ILE A 43 3.61 -7.25 -2.87
C ILE A 43 5.02 -7.47 -2.33
N ALA A 44 5.19 -8.42 -1.42
CA ALA A 44 6.49 -8.77 -0.88
C ALA A 44 7.36 -9.59 -1.86
N SER A 45 6.84 -9.95 -3.05
CA SER A 45 7.67 -10.60 -4.06
C SER A 45 8.75 -9.65 -4.58
N GLU A 46 9.98 -10.14 -4.62
CA GLU A 46 11.15 -9.38 -5.09
C GLU A 46 10.97 -8.85 -6.50
N GLU A 47 10.41 -9.66 -7.38
CA GLU A 47 10.16 -9.29 -8.77
C GLU A 47 9.21 -8.09 -8.89
N TYR A 48 8.15 -8.05 -8.08
CA TYR A 48 7.20 -6.94 -8.09
C TYR A 48 7.81 -5.65 -7.56
N MET A 49 8.52 -5.72 -6.42
CA MET A 49 9.14 -4.55 -5.80
C MET A 49 10.28 -4.00 -6.67
N TYR A 50 11.11 -4.87 -7.25
CA TYR A 50 12.20 -4.49 -8.13
C TYR A 50 11.67 -3.84 -9.42
N GLY A 51 10.82 -4.53 -10.19
CA GLY A 51 10.33 -4.01 -11.47
C GLY A 51 9.51 -2.72 -11.32
N LYS A 52 8.85 -2.54 -10.18
CA LYS A 52 8.14 -1.29 -9.88
C LYS A 52 9.11 -0.16 -9.50
N ASN A 53 10.10 -0.42 -8.66
CA ASN A 53 11.13 0.58 -8.34
C ASN A 53 11.87 1.03 -9.58
N GLU A 54 12.20 0.10 -10.49
CA GLU A 54 12.81 0.41 -11.77
C GLU A 54 11.96 1.37 -12.59
N LYS A 55 10.70 0.99 -12.83
CA LYS A 55 9.75 1.81 -13.59
C LYS A 55 9.55 3.20 -12.98
N MET A 56 9.38 3.28 -11.66
CA MET A 56 9.14 4.56 -10.98
C MET A 56 10.38 5.43 -10.94
N SER A 57 11.58 4.83 -10.80
CA SER A 57 12.84 5.57 -10.86
C SER A 57 13.03 6.22 -12.23
N LEU A 58 12.72 5.51 -13.32
CA LEU A 58 12.80 6.06 -14.67
C LEU A 58 11.83 7.23 -14.88
N LEU A 59 10.56 7.07 -14.48
CA LEU A 59 9.56 8.14 -14.58
C LEU A 59 9.91 9.36 -13.73
N PHE A 60 10.48 9.14 -12.55
CA PHE A 60 10.92 10.23 -11.69
C PHE A 60 12.17 10.91 -12.24
N GLN A 61 13.12 10.17 -12.79
CA GLN A 61 14.31 10.72 -13.46
C GLN A 61 13.91 11.61 -14.64
N GLU A 62 12.97 11.17 -15.48
CA GLU A 62 12.44 11.97 -16.59
C GLU A 62 11.82 13.29 -16.09
N TYR A 63 11.04 13.23 -15.00
CA TYR A 63 10.45 14.42 -14.40
C TYR A 63 11.51 15.38 -13.81
N VAL A 64 12.54 14.84 -13.15
CA VAL A 64 13.65 15.63 -12.61
C VAL A 64 14.41 16.34 -13.73
N GLU A 65 14.64 15.67 -14.86
CA GLU A 65 15.32 16.23 -16.02
C GLU A 65 14.48 17.31 -16.72
N ASP A 66 13.20 17.04 -16.97
CA ASP A 66 12.29 17.96 -17.65
C ASP A 66 12.07 19.26 -16.86
N GLN A 67 11.94 19.16 -15.54
CA GLN A 67 11.70 20.31 -14.66
C GLN A 67 12.99 20.92 -14.11
N GLY A 68 14.15 20.31 -14.36
CA GLY A 68 15.44 20.76 -13.82
C GLY A 68 15.47 20.81 -12.30
N LEU A 69 14.90 19.79 -11.64
CA LEU A 69 14.73 19.79 -10.19
C LEU A 69 16.07 19.73 -9.44
N LEU A 70 16.07 20.37 -8.28
CA LEU A 70 17.06 20.19 -7.22
C LEU A 70 16.44 19.36 -6.08
N LEU A 71 17.28 18.75 -5.25
CA LEU A 71 16.82 17.98 -4.09
C LEU A 71 16.00 18.84 -3.09
N GLU A 72 16.25 20.16 -3.10
CA GLU A 72 15.58 21.17 -2.29
C GLU A 72 14.14 21.47 -2.74
N ASN A 73 13.77 21.10 -3.98
CA ASN A 73 12.43 21.29 -4.55
C ASN A 73 11.38 20.34 -3.94
N THR A 74 11.26 20.36 -2.61
CA THR A 74 10.44 19.43 -1.84
C THR A 74 8.96 19.47 -2.22
N GLY A 75 8.44 20.65 -2.59
CA GLY A 75 7.06 20.82 -3.05
C GLY A 75 6.76 20.09 -4.35
N ASP A 76 7.66 20.21 -5.34
CA ASP A 76 7.49 19.61 -6.67
C ASP A 76 7.64 18.09 -6.63
N ILE A 77 8.60 17.60 -5.83
CA ILE A 77 8.77 16.16 -5.57
C ILE A 77 7.53 15.60 -4.90
N LEU A 78 7.01 16.27 -3.87
CA LEU A 78 5.81 15.85 -3.15
C LEU A 78 4.56 15.88 -4.05
N HIS A 79 4.45 16.88 -4.93
CA HIS A 79 3.37 16.96 -5.91
C HIS A 79 3.42 15.77 -6.87
N TRP A 80 4.60 15.45 -7.42
CA TRP A 80 4.78 14.29 -8.28
C TRP A 80 4.41 12.98 -7.58
N CYS A 81 4.82 12.80 -6.32
CA CYS A 81 4.45 11.64 -5.50
C CYS A 81 2.94 11.48 -5.37
N ARG A 82 2.21 12.58 -5.18
CA ARG A 82 0.74 12.61 -5.08
C ARG A 82 0.07 12.21 -6.39
N GLU A 83 0.48 12.83 -7.49
CA GLU A 83 -0.06 12.52 -8.82
C GLU A 83 0.16 11.05 -9.21
N ASN A 84 1.35 10.53 -8.89
CA ASN A 84 1.72 9.15 -9.19
C ASN A 84 1.28 8.14 -8.11
N LYS A 85 0.65 8.61 -7.03
CA LYS A 85 0.15 7.80 -5.89
C LYS A 85 1.24 6.86 -5.36
N THR A 86 2.43 7.42 -5.15
CA THR A 86 3.62 6.72 -4.69
C THR A 86 4.37 7.59 -3.69
N SER A 87 4.89 6.96 -2.65
CA SER A 87 5.80 7.62 -1.72
C SER A 87 7.24 7.30 -2.15
N VAL A 88 8.18 8.20 -1.90
CA VAL A 88 9.60 7.99 -2.23
C VAL A 88 10.48 8.34 -1.04
N THR A 89 11.50 7.53 -0.82
CA THR A 89 12.60 7.85 0.08
C THR A 89 13.88 8.01 -0.75
N LEU A 90 14.51 9.17 -0.62
CA LEU A 90 15.75 9.53 -1.29
C LEU A 90 16.89 9.52 -0.28
N TYR A 91 17.96 8.80 -0.58
CA TYR A 91 19.17 8.75 0.23
C TYR A 91 20.33 9.39 -0.50
N ASN A 92 20.85 10.47 0.07
CA ASN A 92 22.06 11.13 -0.42
C ASN A 92 23.28 10.51 0.30
N GLU A 93 24.04 9.69 -0.43
CA GLU A 93 25.24 9.02 0.09
C GLU A 93 26.32 10.00 0.55
N THR A 94 26.42 11.17 -0.10
CA THR A 94 27.48 12.14 0.20
C THR A 94 27.22 12.88 1.51
N THR A 95 25.96 13.23 1.77
CA THR A 95 25.57 13.98 2.99
C THR A 95 24.98 13.10 4.08
N GLN A 96 24.80 11.80 3.81
CA GLN A 96 24.06 10.87 4.66
C GLN A 96 22.63 11.36 5.00
N GLY A 97 22.07 12.19 4.12
CA GLY A 97 20.73 12.75 4.25
C GLY A 97 19.68 11.79 3.72
N LEU A 98 18.65 11.52 4.52
CA LEU A 98 17.47 10.77 4.13
C LEU A 98 16.27 11.73 3.99
N TYR A 99 15.64 11.72 2.83
CA TYR A 99 14.52 12.58 2.48
C TYR A 99 13.32 11.71 2.10
N SER A 100 12.29 11.69 2.93
CA SER A 100 11.09 10.87 2.73
C SER A 100 9.90 11.75 2.35
N TYR A 101 9.26 11.42 1.24
CA TYR A 101 8.11 12.14 0.69
C TYR A 101 6.93 11.17 0.60
N TYR A 102 5.88 11.47 1.35
CA TYR A 102 4.68 10.63 1.41
C TYR A 102 3.58 11.19 0.51
N SER A 103 2.90 10.34 -0.26
CA SER A 103 1.85 10.81 -1.20
C SER A 103 0.52 11.20 -0.51
N PHE A 104 0.39 11.00 0.80
CA PHE A 104 -0.86 11.30 1.51
C PHE A 104 -1.22 12.79 1.47
N LEU A 105 -2.53 13.09 1.53
CA LEU A 105 -2.99 14.48 1.56
C LEU A 105 -2.51 15.14 2.86
N GLY A 106 -1.89 16.32 2.77
CA GLY A 106 -1.39 17.06 3.93
C GLY A 106 -0.06 16.57 4.50
N SER A 107 0.54 15.53 3.92
CA SER A 107 1.93 15.15 4.22
C SER A 107 2.91 16.28 3.90
N GLN A 108 4.04 16.30 4.60
CA GLN A 108 5.21 17.11 4.29
C GLN A 108 6.42 16.21 4.10
N ALA A 109 7.45 16.71 3.42
CA ALA A 109 8.73 16.02 3.33
C ALA A 109 9.35 15.87 4.72
N GLN A 110 9.75 14.66 5.07
CA GLN A 110 10.48 14.38 6.29
C GLN A 110 11.97 14.26 5.95
N ILE A 111 12.80 15.08 6.58
CA ILE A 111 14.24 15.09 6.38
C ILE A 111 14.90 14.63 7.67
N SER A 112 15.75 13.63 7.57
CA SER A 112 16.49 13.05 8.70
C SER A 112 17.91 12.71 8.29
N THR A 113 18.87 12.86 9.19
CA THR A 113 20.21 12.30 9.05
C THR A 113 20.18 10.85 9.51
N VAL A 114 20.68 9.93 8.69
CA VAL A 114 20.64 8.50 9.01
C VAL A 114 22.06 7.95 8.92
N ASP A 115 22.46 7.20 9.95
CA ASP A 115 23.71 6.46 9.96
C ASP A 115 23.59 5.35 8.90
N GLU A 116 24.62 5.16 8.07
CA GLU A 116 24.60 4.38 6.81
C GLU A 116 24.01 2.96 6.97
N MET A 117 24.09 2.38 8.17
CA MET A 117 23.56 1.05 8.53
C MET A 117 22.06 0.99 8.84
N ALA A 118 21.35 2.12 8.98
CA ALA A 118 19.92 2.13 9.29
C ALA A 118 19.02 2.28 8.06
N PHE A 119 19.58 2.65 6.90
CA PHE A 119 18.91 2.45 5.61
C PHE A 119 19.14 1.00 5.14
N GLU A 120 18.72 0.04 5.97
CA GLU A 120 18.61 -1.37 5.58
C GLU A 120 17.42 -1.51 4.62
N VAL A 121 17.65 -1.10 3.39
CA VAL A 121 17.05 -1.82 2.27
C VAL A 121 17.77 -3.16 2.27
N THR A 122 17.05 -4.24 2.61
CA THR A 122 17.59 -5.61 2.55
C THR A 122 18.45 -5.72 1.29
N SER A 123 19.71 -6.13 1.48
CA SER A 123 20.85 -5.95 0.57
C SER A 123 20.63 -6.36 -0.89
N GLU A 124 19.53 -7.05 -1.20
CA GLU A 124 19.09 -7.44 -2.54
C GLU A 124 18.41 -6.32 -3.36
N TYR A 125 17.83 -5.29 -2.73
CA TYR A 125 17.26 -4.13 -3.46
C TYR A 125 18.13 -2.87 -3.38
N ALA A 126 19.24 -2.95 -2.64
CA ALA A 126 20.15 -1.85 -2.35
C ALA A 126 21.35 -1.79 -3.32
N THR A 127 21.32 -2.53 -4.44
CA THR A 127 22.31 -2.38 -5.51
C THR A 127 22.03 -1.07 -6.24
N GLY A 128 23.09 -0.32 -6.59
CA GLY A 128 23.04 1.07 -7.07
C GLY A 128 22.32 1.36 -8.40
N ASP A 129 21.37 0.52 -8.81
CA ASP A 129 20.59 0.64 -10.04
C ASP A 129 19.49 1.71 -9.94
N PHE A 130 18.85 1.87 -8.78
CA PHE A 130 17.78 2.86 -8.58
C PHE A 130 18.34 4.17 -8.04
N SER A 131 19.06 4.90 -8.89
CA SER A 131 19.61 6.21 -8.55
C SER A 131 19.06 7.31 -9.45
N VAL A 132 18.86 8.48 -8.85
CA VAL A 132 18.33 9.67 -9.50
C VAL A 132 19.38 10.76 -9.46
N ARG A 133 19.56 11.46 -10.59
CA ARG A 133 20.50 12.59 -10.70
C ARG A 133 19.71 13.89 -10.88
N PHE A 134 19.91 14.80 -9.94
CA PHE A 134 19.34 16.14 -9.95
C PHE A 134 20.15 17.10 -10.85
N ALA A 135 19.58 18.26 -11.16
CA ALA A 135 20.14 19.21 -12.12
C ALA A 135 21.50 19.80 -11.70
N ASP A 136 21.78 19.86 -10.40
CA ASP A 136 23.08 20.26 -9.82
C ASP A 136 24.14 19.15 -9.89
N GLY A 137 23.78 17.97 -10.42
CA GLY A 137 24.64 16.80 -10.47
C GLY A 137 24.59 15.96 -9.19
N THR A 138 23.79 16.34 -8.19
CA THR A 138 23.59 15.54 -6.97
C THR A 138 22.97 14.21 -7.35
N LYS A 139 23.63 13.11 -6.96
CA LYS A 139 23.14 11.75 -7.14
C LYS A 139 22.60 11.22 -5.82
N VAL A 140 21.37 10.71 -5.83
CA VAL A 140 20.74 10.06 -4.68
C VAL A 140 20.24 8.67 -5.06
N ARG A 141 20.17 7.75 -4.10
CA ARG A 141 19.40 6.51 -4.27
C ARG A 141 17.93 6.80 -4.03
N ALA A 142 17.05 6.21 -4.83
CA ALA A 142 15.61 6.39 -4.71
C ALA A 142 14.91 5.06 -4.48
N LEU A 143 13.97 5.06 -3.53
CA LEU A 143 13.16 3.89 -3.21
C LEU A 143 11.68 4.28 -3.18
N PHE A 144 10.86 3.63 -4.00
CA PHE A 144 9.46 3.99 -4.20
C PHE A 144 8.50 2.99 -3.55
N TYR A 145 7.71 3.47 -2.59
CA TYR A 145 6.69 2.70 -1.89
C TYR A 145 5.31 2.88 -2.52
N TYR A 146 4.47 1.84 -2.50
CA TYR A 146 3.14 1.85 -3.13
C TYR A 146 2.06 2.39 -2.18
N ASP A 147 1.27 3.36 -2.64
CA ASP A 147 0.04 3.78 -1.93
C ASP A 147 -1.24 3.19 -2.54
N ARG A 148 -1.20 2.72 -3.79
CA ARG A 148 -2.34 2.04 -4.45
C ARG A 148 -2.64 0.62 -3.93
N ILE A 149 -1.76 0.02 -3.11
CA ILE A 149 -2.01 -1.28 -2.46
C ILE A 149 -3.28 -1.21 -1.58
N TYR A 150 -3.51 -0.07 -0.94
CA TYR A 150 -4.71 0.18 -0.15
C TYR A 150 -6.02 -0.03 -0.92
N ASN A 151 -6.03 0.24 -2.24
CA ASN A 151 -7.22 -0.01 -3.05
C ASN A 151 -7.51 -1.51 -3.21
N TYR A 152 -6.48 -2.35 -3.28
CA TYR A 152 -6.66 -3.78 -3.38
C TYR A 152 -7.18 -4.39 -2.06
N TYR A 153 -6.68 -3.94 -0.91
CA TYR A 153 -7.27 -4.31 0.38
C TYR A 153 -8.75 -3.89 0.47
N ASN A 154 -9.08 -2.69 -0.03
CA ASN A 154 -10.47 -2.24 -0.09
C ASN A 154 -11.35 -3.09 -1.02
N TYR A 155 -10.80 -3.60 -2.14
CA TYR A 155 -11.51 -4.53 -3.01
C TYR A 155 -11.79 -5.86 -2.31
N PHE A 156 -10.82 -6.47 -1.64
CA PHE A 156 -11.05 -7.70 -0.88
C PHE A 156 -12.02 -7.50 0.28
N TYR A 157 -11.92 -6.37 0.99
CA TYR A 157 -12.89 -6.00 2.01
C TYR A 157 -14.31 -5.89 1.43
N THR A 158 -14.48 -5.18 0.33
CA THR A 158 -15.79 -5.02 -0.32
C THR A 158 -16.33 -6.37 -0.82
N ALA A 159 -15.50 -7.17 -1.49
CA ALA A 159 -15.85 -8.51 -1.96
C ALA A 159 -16.26 -9.43 -0.81
N SER A 160 -15.57 -9.34 0.34
CA SER A 160 -15.89 -10.11 1.53
C SER A 160 -17.25 -9.72 2.13
N LEU A 161 -17.64 -8.45 2.07
CA LEU A 161 -18.96 -7.98 2.51
C LEU A 161 -20.07 -8.45 1.56
N PHE A 162 -19.84 -8.40 0.25
CA PHE A 162 -20.78 -8.95 -0.74
C PHE A 162 -20.99 -10.44 -0.56
N ALA A 163 -19.90 -11.20 -0.39
CA ALA A 163 -19.98 -12.64 -0.15
C ALA A 163 -20.72 -12.95 1.15
N ALA A 164 -20.41 -12.25 2.24
CA ALA A 164 -21.13 -12.39 3.51
C ALA A 164 -22.63 -12.09 3.35
N GLY A 165 -22.99 -11.06 2.58
CA GLY A 165 -24.38 -10.75 2.25
C GLY A 165 -25.07 -11.92 1.55
N ILE A 166 -24.44 -12.53 0.54
CA ILE A 166 -24.99 -13.70 -0.16
C ILE A 166 -25.19 -14.89 0.78
N PHE A 167 -24.19 -15.21 1.61
CA PHE A 167 -24.25 -16.31 2.57
C PHE A 167 -25.24 -16.08 3.71
N PHE A 168 -25.60 -14.82 4.00
CA PHE A 168 -26.65 -14.49 4.95
C PHE A 168 -28.07 -14.78 4.41
N PHE A 169 -28.25 -14.75 3.09
CA PHE A 169 -29.54 -14.98 2.44
C PHE A 169 -29.74 -16.41 1.93
N LEU A 170 -28.67 -17.22 1.90
CA LEU A 170 -28.69 -18.66 1.64
C LEU A 170 -28.98 -19.44 2.94
#